data_AF-A0A1Y2CDI0-F1
#
_entry.id   AF-A0A1Y2CDI0-F1
#
_cell.length_a   1.000
_cell.length_b   1.000
_cell.length_c   1.000
_cell.angle_alpha   90.00
_cell.angle_beta   90.00
_cell.angle_gamma   90.00
#
_symmetry.space_group_name_H-M   'P 1'
#
loop_
_entity.id
_entity.type
_entity.pdbx_description
1 polymer ?
#
loop_
_entity_poly.entity_id
_entity_poly.type
_entity_poly.pdbx_seq_one_letter_code
_entity_poly.pdbx_strand_id
1 'polypeptide(L)'
;MSVDIQHTRAKWQTVISLCAWIVVFIPVWFYTTQVHRAALPVAEVRQLASSQKHLVSIKPTICPPSSNHLLILTKKFATRIHLTDANSMRKVKFSTDYHVMFNLLNADPTSLLVDWNIQEAIHEYIKPFTDHVSKLYTLNINSQTQYYTTLAINPSVLTISGKQTNILYPYHLPHFLNNAEWSFGGSSVSTSPPINFVLYVPTESQTPLRIADENGEFTNTNAFSIPQWGGVVIHNPDHKDARIVKRSNGANTLQLSVQDLEPSMSTFLAQLRGLLGVKEVTLAKAESLLPGFTFRYDGSPRDGITKWELDRLTRLTTLQNTVSAVSTLNSLVNMIESLENMVVLDHIRDEVAVSLGAVERVYETLDADEALAASKVAIGAAERAFFDPTMVSLLYFPDEHKLAVYLPLFLPVGGEFSISIPLV
;
A
#
# COMPACT_ATOMS: atom_id res chain seq x y z
N MET A 1 -1.62 -31.92 -79.93
CA MET A 1 -1.68 -30.44 -79.85
C MET A 1 -2.91 -29.91 -79.11
N SER A 2 -4.06 -30.62 -79.07
CA SER A 2 -5.25 -30.19 -78.30
C SER A 2 -5.19 -30.49 -76.79
N VAL A 3 -4.44 -31.51 -76.37
CA VAL A 3 -4.35 -31.95 -74.97
C VAL A 3 -3.44 -31.01 -74.13
N ASP A 4 -2.32 -30.53 -74.68
CA ASP A 4 -1.40 -29.60 -73.98
C ASP A 4 -2.04 -28.24 -73.68
N ILE A 5 -2.93 -27.76 -74.56
CA ILE A 5 -3.62 -26.46 -74.40
C ILE A 5 -4.66 -26.52 -73.28
N GLN A 6 -5.31 -27.68 -73.09
CA GLN A 6 -6.24 -27.87 -71.96
C GLN A 6 -5.50 -27.97 -70.63
N HIS A 7 -4.35 -28.66 -70.62
CA HIS A 7 -3.55 -28.80 -69.40
C HIS A 7 -2.94 -27.47 -68.93
N THR A 8 -2.55 -26.59 -69.86
CA THR A 8 -2.09 -25.23 -69.54
C THR A 8 -3.23 -24.33 -69.07
N ARG A 9 -4.41 -24.37 -69.71
CA ARG A 9 -5.58 -23.61 -69.24
C ARG A 9 -6.04 -24.02 -67.84
N ALA A 10 -6.05 -25.31 -67.53
CA ALA A 10 -6.37 -25.81 -66.19
C ALA A 10 -5.37 -25.29 -65.14
N LYS A 11 -4.07 -25.33 -65.43
CA LYS A 11 -3.03 -24.76 -64.54
C LYS A 11 -3.23 -23.25 -64.30
N TRP A 12 -3.51 -22.48 -65.34
CA TRP A 12 -3.77 -21.04 -65.21
C TRP A 12 -5.06 -20.75 -64.42
N GLN A 13 -6.11 -21.57 -64.59
CA GLN A 13 -7.34 -21.45 -63.80
C GLN A 13 -7.09 -21.73 -62.31
N THR A 14 -6.29 -22.74 -61.97
CA THR A 14 -5.91 -23.02 -60.58
C THR A 14 -5.10 -21.87 -59.98
N VAL A 15 -4.14 -21.32 -60.73
CA VAL A 15 -3.34 -20.16 -60.27
C VAL A 15 -4.22 -18.93 -60.05
N ILE A 16 -5.13 -18.62 -60.98
CA ILE A 16 -6.07 -17.50 -60.85
C ILE A 16 -7.00 -17.69 -59.65
N SER A 17 -7.50 -18.90 -59.45
CA SER A 17 -8.39 -19.23 -58.32
C SER A 17 -7.67 -19.16 -56.98
N LEU A 18 -6.43 -19.64 -56.91
CA LEU A 18 -5.58 -19.54 -55.72
C LEU A 18 -5.26 -18.07 -55.42
N CYS A 19 -4.93 -17.26 -56.43
CA CYS A 19 -4.72 -15.83 -56.28
C CYS A 19 -5.99 -15.12 -55.80
N ALA A 20 -7.16 -15.44 -56.37
CA ALA A 20 -8.44 -14.88 -55.93
C ALA A 20 -8.76 -15.26 -54.48
N TRP A 21 -8.48 -16.51 -54.09
CA TRP A 21 -8.63 -16.98 -52.71
C TRP A 21 -7.69 -16.22 -51.77
N ILE A 22 -6.41 -16.05 -52.10
CA ILE A 22 -5.45 -15.26 -51.30
C ILE A 22 -5.91 -13.81 -51.16
N VAL A 23 -6.39 -13.20 -52.25
CA VAL A 23 -6.85 -11.80 -52.28
C VAL A 23 -8.11 -11.58 -51.43
N VAL A 24 -8.96 -12.60 -51.25
CA VAL A 24 -10.14 -12.51 -50.36
C VAL A 24 -9.80 -12.94 -48.93
N PHE A 25 -9.04 -14.02 -48.79
CA PHE A 25 -8.70 -14.64 -47.52
C PHE A 25 -7.81 -13.74 -46.65
N ILE A 26 -6.76 -13.14 -47.22
CA ILE A 26 -5.85 -12.30 -46.45
C ILE A 26 -6.59 -11.08 -45.85
N PRO A 27 -7.40 -10.31 -46.61
CA PRO A 27 -8.16 -9.20 -46.03
C PRO A 27 -9.22 -9.63 -45.01
N VAL A 28 -9.96 -10.73 -45.28
CA VAL A 28 -10.95 -11.26 -44.34
C VAL A 28 -10.27 -11.77 -43.06
N TRP A 29 -9.13 -12.41 -43.19
CA TRP A 29 -8.29 -12.85 -42.06
C TRP A 29 -7.86 -11.65 -41.22
N PHE A 30 -7.25 -10.63 -41.82
CA PHE A 30 -6.85 -9.43 -41.09
C PHE A 30 -8.05 -8.76 -40.42
N TYR A 31 -9.18 -8.63 -41.10
CA TYR A 31 -10.39 -8.02 -40.54
C TYR A 31 -10.99 -8.84 -39.38
N THR A 32 -10.97 -10.17 -39.44
CA THR A 32 -11.58 -11.05 -38.42
C THR A 32 -10.65 -11.37 -37.26
N THR A 33 -9.33 -11.25 -37.44
CA THR A 33 -8.33 -11.53 -36.40
C THR A 33 -7.77 -10.28 -35.74
N GLN A 34 -8.11 -9.09 -36.25
CA GLN A 34 -7.74 -7.82 -35.63
C GLN A 34 -8.43 -7.69 -34.27
N VAL A 35 -7.61 -7.61 -33.24
CA VAL A 35 -8.06 -7.35 -31.89
C VAL A 35 -8.37 -5.87 -31.76
N HIS A 36 -9.57 -5.53 -31.28
CA HIS A 36 -9.90 -4.14 -30.98
C HIS A 36 -8.98 -3.60 -29.87
N ARG A 37 -8.33 -2.46 -30.14
CA ARG A 37 -7.41 -1.79 -29.22
C ARG A 37 -7.72 -0.30 -29.19
N ALA A 38 -8.24 0.18 -28.07
CA ALA A 38 -8.47 1.60 -27.87
C ALA A 38 -7.14 2.38 -27.96
N ALA A 39 -7.16 3.51 -28.65
CA ALA A 39 -6.00 4.40 -28.74
C ALA A 39 -5.80 5.12 -27.41
N LEU A 40 -4.61 4.95 -26.82
CA LEU A 40 -4.21 5.64 -25.60
C LEU A 40 -3.37 6.89 -25.91
N PRO A 41 -3.45 7.95 -25.08
CA PRO A 41 -2.62 9.16 -25.21
C PRO A 41 -1.17 8.91 -24.78
N VAL A 42 -0.46 8.02 -25.48
CA VAL A 42 0.91 7.57 -25.16
C VAL A 42 1.90 8.74 -25.11
N ALA A 43 1.78 9.70 -26.04
CA ALA A 43 2.65 10.85 -26.10
C ALA A 43 2.55 11.73 -24.84
N GLU A 44 1.33 11.96 -24.37
CA GLU A 44 1.06 12.75 -23.16
C GLU A 44 1.60 12.06 -21.92
N VAL A 45 1.37 10.75 -21.76
CA VAL A 45 1.90 9.95 -20.65
C VAL A 45 3.43 10.01 -20.60
N ARG A 46 4.11 9.87 -21.75
CA ARG A 46 5.57 9.94 -21.81
C ARG A 46 6.13 11.33 -21.58
N GLN A 47 5.44 12.36 -22.09
CA GLN A 47 5.80 13.74 -21.81
C GLN A 47 5.71 14.01 -20.30
N LEU A 48 4.63 13.56 -19.65
CA LEU A 48 4.42 13.69 -18.21
C LEU A 48 5.46 12.90 -17.39
N ALA A 49 5.78 11.67 -17.80
CA ALA A 49 6.79 10.84 -17.14
C ALA A 49 8.21 11.41 -17.26
N SER A 50 8.59 11.91 -18.45
CA SER A 50 9.89 12.57 -18.66
C SER A 50 9.99 13.92 -17.93
N SER A 51 8.85 14.54 -17.65
CA SER A 51 8.70 15.82 -16.95
C SER A 51 8.77 15.72 -15.41
N GLN A 52 9.07 14.54 -14.84
CA GLN A 52 9.20 14.26 -13.38
C GLN A 52 10.15 15.18 -12.56
N LYS A 53 10.74 16.23 -13.16
CA LYS A 53 11.45 17.31 -12.47
C LYS A 53 10.55 18.48 -12.00
N HIS A 54 9.23 18.45 -12.18
CA HIS A 54 8.38 19.56 -11.77
C HIS A 54 7.97 19.53 -10.29
N LEU A 55 8.41 20.57 -9.60
CA LEU A 55 8.05 20.96 -8.24
C LEU A 55 6.53 21.11 -8.15
N VAL A 56 5.82 20.27 -7.41
CA VAL A 56 4.44 20.58 -7.04
C VAL A 56 4.47 21.76 -6.08
N SER A 57 4.10 22.93 -6.58
CA SER A 57 4.12 24.18 -5.84
C SER A 57 2.83 24.34 -5.04
N ILE A 58 2.67 23.54 -3.99
CA ILE A 58 1.51 23.66 -3.09
C ILE A 58 1.73 24.90 -2.23
N LYS A 59 0.76 25.82 -2.16
CA LYS A 59 0.88 27.01 -1.29
C LYS A 59 0.90 26.57 0.18
N PRO A 60 1.88 26.96 1.01
CA PRO A 60 1.91 26.61 2.43
C PRO A 60 0.65 27.12 3.16
N THR A 61 -0.03 26.24 3.90
CA THR A 61 -1.17 26.62 4.74
C THR A 61 -0.64 27.37 5.95
N ILE A 62 -0.45 28.68 5.82
CA ILE A 62 0.00 29.52 6.93
C ILE A 62 -1.16 30.45 7.23
N CYS A 63 -1.48 30.59 8.53
CA CYS A 63 -2.16 31.78 9.01
C CYS A 63 -1.56 33.02 8.33
N PRO A 64 -2.35 33.98 7.84
CA PRO A 64 -1.82 35.15 7.17
C PRO A 64 -0.74 35.78 8.06
N PRO A 65 0.53 35.80 7.61
CA PRO A 65 1.60 36.32 8.45
C PRO A 65 1.41 37.82 8.56
N SER A 66 1.24 38.33 9.78
CA SER A 66 1.21 39.76 10.06
C SER A 66 2.59 40.43 9.92
N SER A 67 3.65 39.65 9.62
CA SER A 67 5.04 40.11 9.66
C SER A 67 5.93 39.46 8.58
N ASN A 68 6.80 40.27 7.98
CA ASN A 68 7.71 39.89 6.88
C ASN A 68 8.68 38.73 7.24
N HIS A 69 8.98 38.54 8.52
CA HIS A 69 9.85 37.45 9.00
C HIS A 69 9.21 36.06 8.83
N LEU A 70 7.89 35.95 9.01
CA LEU A 70 7.16 34.70 8.80
C LEU A 70 7.10 34.35 7.30
N LEU A 71 7.09 35.34 6.40
CA LEU A 71 7.16 35.12 4.94
C LEU A 71 8.50 34.53 4.48
N ILE A 72 9.60 34.83 5.19
CA ILE A 72 10.93 34.28 4.88
C ILE A 72 11.02 32.82 5.32
N LEU A 73 10.45 32.48 6.49
CA LEU A 73 10.39 31.10 6.98
C LEU A 73 9.60 30.21 6.02
N THR A 74 8.51 30.73 5.47
CA THR A 74 7.59 29.96 4.62
C THR A 74 8.14 29.68 3.23
N LYS A 75 8.91 30.62 2.65
CA LYS A 75 9.68 30.38 1.42
C LYS A 75 10.77 29.32 1.60
N LYS A 76 11.38 29.22 2.79
CA LYS A 76 12.38 28.18 3.10
C LYS A 76 11.77 26.83 3.46
N PHE A 77 10.52 26.81 3.96
CA PHE A 77 9.73 25.58 4.19
C PHE A 77 9.19 24.94 2.91
N ALA A 78 9.22 25.63 1.77
CA ALA A 78 9.02 25.04 0.45
C ALA A 78 10.23 24.15 0.09
N THR A 79 10.48 23.14 0.91
CA THR A 79 11.61 22.24 0.78
C THR A 79 11.35 21.32 -0.40
N ARG A 80 12.35 21.18 -1.29
CA ARG A 80 12.38 20.09 -2.28
C ARG A 80 12.31 18.76 -1.52
N ILE A 81 11.17 18.08 -1.60
CA ILE A 81 11.01 16.75 -1.05
C ILE A 81 11.80 15.79 -1.95
N HIS A 82 12.98 15.39 -1.48
CA HIS A 82 13.70 14.26 -2.08
C HIS A 82 13.05 12.96 -1.60
N LEU A 83 12.51 12.18 -2.54
CA LEU A 83 11.80 10.91 -2.29
C LEU A 83 12.72 9.76 -1.83
N THR A 84 14.04 9.97 -1.86
CA THR A 84 15.05 8.99 -1.46
C THR A 84 15.54 9.30 -0.05
N ASP A 85 14.82 8.82 0.96
CA ASP A 85 15.22 8.94 2.36
C ASP A 85 15.29 7.55 2.99
N ALA A 86 16.36 7.25 3.74
CA ALA A 86 16.65 5.93 4.34
C ALA A 86 15.54 5.45 5.31
N ASN A 87 14.68 6.38 5.75
CA ASN A 87 13.45 6.13 6.50
C ASN A 87 12.31 5.49 5.66
N SER A 88 12.47 5.28 4.35
CA SER A 88 11.45 4.61 3.53
C SER A 88 11.21 3.16 3.94
N MET A 89 12.21 2.49 4.54
CA MET A 89 12.10 1.08 4.95
C MET A 89 11.13 0.85 6.12
N ARG A 90 10.85 1.88 6.93
CA ARG A 90 9.94 1.80 8.11
C ARG A 90 8.48 2.12 7.79
N LYS A 91 8.18 2.63 6.60
CA LYS A 91 6.83 3.04 6.22
C LYS A 91 6.08 1.89 5.58
N VAL A 92 4.79 1.76 5.87
CA VAL A 92 3.92 0.84 5.14
C VAL A 92 3.87 1.30 3.68
N LYS A 93 3.71 0.35 2.75
CA LYS A 93 3.43 0.70 1.34
C LYS A 93 2.25 1.67 1.34
N PHE A 94 2.44 2.81 0.67
CA PHE A 94 1.40 3.82 0.60
C PHE A 94 0.12 3.21 0.00
N SER A 95 -0.99 3.40 0.70
CA SER A 95 -2.35 3.05 0.32
C SER A 95 -3.28 4.18 0.76
N THR A 96 -4.38 4.36 0.04
CA THR A 96 -5.47 5.22 0.51
C THR A 96 -6.24 4.59 1.66
N ASP A 97 -6.26 3.25 1.73
CA ASP A 97 -7.03 2.49 2.70
C ASP A 97 -6.12 1.55 3.50
N TYR A 98 -6.26 1.55 4.82
CA TYR A 98 -5.53 0.65 5.73
C TYR A 98 -6.47 -0.05 6.69
N HIS A 99 -6.08 -1.26 7.09
CA HIS A 99 -6.77 -2.02 8.11
C HIS A 99 -5.91 -2.08 9.38
N VAL A 100 -6.32 -1.39 10.43
CA VAL A 100 -5.60 -1.29 11.71
C VAL A 100 -6.20 -2.29 12.69
N MET A 101 -5.40 -3.25 13.16
CA MET A 101 -5.79 -4.30 14.07
C MET A 101 -5.13 -4.15 15.44
N PHE A 102 -5.90 -4.03 16.50
CA PHE A 102 -5.42 -4.10 17.87
C PHE A 102 -5.64 -5.51 18.45
N ASN A 103 -4.58 -6.20 18.82
CA ASN A 103 -4.61 -7.58 19.30
C ASN A 103 -4.14 -7.65 20.74
N LEU A 104 -4.96 -8.17 21.65
CA LEU A 104 -4.52 -8.58 22.97
C LEU A 104 -4.16 -10.05 22.93
N LEU A 105 -2.89 -10.37 23.16
CA LEU A 105 -2.39 -11.74 23.23
C LEU A 105 -2.13 -12.08 24.70
N ASN A 106 -2.96 -12.92 25.28
CA ASN A 106 -2.80 -13.42 26.64
C ASN A 106 -2.24 -14.84 26.64
N ALA A 107 -1.00 -14.98 27.10
CA ALA A 107 -0.26 -16.24 27.05
C ALA A 107 -0.87 -17.34 27.94
N ASP A 108 -1.40 -16.99 29.11
CA ASP A 108 -1.98 -17.96 30.04
C ASP A 108 -3.25 -17.42 30.73
N PRO A 109 -4.43 -17.66 30.13
CA PRO A 109 -5.71 -17.25 30.73
C PRO A 109 -6.08 -18.06 31.97
N THR A 110 -5.40 -19.17 32.27
CA THR A 110 -5.74 -20.01 33.43
C THR A 110 -5.22 -19.43 34.73
N SER A 111 -4.00 -18.89 34.71
CA SER A 111 -3.44 -18.14 35.85
C SER A 111 -4.05 -16.75 35.97
N LEU A 112 -4.12 -16.00 34.85
CA LEU A 112 -4.66 -14.66 34.80
C LEU A 112 -5.36 -14.39 33.47
N LEU A 113 -6.69 -14.34 33.50
CA LEU A 113 -7.48 -13.88 32.38
C LEU A 113 -7.45 -12.35 32.31
N VAL A 114 -6.63 -11.80 31.41
CA VAL A 114 -6.62 -10.37 31.10
C VAL A 114 -7.69 -10.06 30.07
N ASP A 115 -8.47 -9.02 30.36
CA ASP A 115 -9.39 -8.37 29.44
C ASP A 115 -9.13 -6.86 29.44
N TRP A 116 -9.59 -6.15 28.41
CA TRP A 116 -9.26 -4.75 28.18
C TRP A 116 -10.45 -3.95 27.65
N ASN A 117 -10.63 -2.74 28.15
CA ASN A 117 -11.61 -1.82 27.57
C ASN A 117 -11.03 -1.07 26.37
N ILE A 118 -10.72 -1.84 25.31
CA ILE A 118 -10.03 -1.32 24.12
C ILE A 118 -10.89 -0.34 23.32
N GLN A 119 -12.20 -0.53 23.29
CA GLN A 119 -13.10 0.34 22.53
C GLN A 119 -13.07 1.78 23.04
N GLU A 120 -13.15 1.96 24.36
CA GLU A 120 -13.06 3.28 24.98
C GLU A 120 -11.65 3.87 24.85
N ALA A 121 -10.60 3.04 25.02
CA ALA A 121 -9.22 3.48 24.84
C ALA A 121 -8.89 3.93 23.40
N ILE A 122 -9.43 3.25 22.38
CA ILE A 122 -9.30 3.69 20.98
C ILE A 122 -10.01 5.03 20.79
N HIS A 123 -11.22 5.17 21.34
CA HIS A 123 -11.99 6.41 21.23
C HIS A 123 -11.27 7.59 21.91
N GLU A 124 -10.61 7.37 23.05
CA GLU A 124 -9.92 8.43 23.78
C GLU A 124 -8.56 8.79 23.18
N TYR A 125 -7.72 7.80 22.83
CA TYR A 125 -6.32 8.04 22.46
C TYR A 125 -6.02 8.00 20.96
N ILE A 126 -6.75 7.22 20.18
CA ILE A 126 -6.44 7.00 18.75
C ILE A 126 -7.38 7.79 17.85
N LYS A 127 -8.67 7.85 18.20
CA LYS A 127 -9.69 8.51 17.40
C LYS A 127 -9.39 9.98 17.09
N PRO A 128 -8.88 10.81 18.03
CA PRO A 128 -8.54 12.20 17.72
C PRO A 128 -7.54 12.29 16.56
N PHE A 129 -6.52 11.42 16.55
CA PHE A 129 -5.55 11.37 15.48
C PHE A 129 -6.16 10.91 14.16
N THR A 130 -6.96 9.84 14.18
CA THR A 130 -7.57 9.28 12.96
C THR A 130 -8.57 10.23 12.33
N ASP A 131 -9.31 10.99 13.14
CA ASP A 131 -10.26 12.00 12.65
C ASP A 131 -9.52 13.10 11.87
N HIS A 132 -8.33 13.53 12.33
CA HIS A 132 -7.51 14.53 11.63
C HIS A 132 -6.90 14.01 10.33
N VAL A 133 -6.51 12.73 10.26
CA VAL A 133 -5.92 12.12 9.06
C VAL A 133 -6.96 11.46 8.13
N SER A 134 -8.24 11.47 8.49
CA SER A 134 -9.33 10.87 7.70
C SER A 134 -9.44 11.42 6.27
N LYS A 135 -9.07 12.69 6.07
CA LYS A 135 -8.98 13.31 4.74
C LYS A 135 -7.90 12.65 3.87
N LEU A 136 -6.85 12.11 4.48
CA LEU A 136 -5.70 11.51 3.81
C LEU A 136 -5.90 10.01 3.61
N TYR A 137 -6.37 9.30 4.64
CA TYR A 137 -6.46 7.85 4.66
C TYR A 137 -7.82 7.37 5.19
N THR A 138 -8.33 6.29 4.62
CA THR A 138 -9.43 5.50 5.19
C THR A 138 -8.82 4.47 6.14
N LEU A 139 -9.12 4.59 7.42
CA LEU A 139 -8.59 3.69 8.45
C LEU A 139 -9.73 2.83 9.01
N ASN A 140 -9.70 1.54 8.71
CA ASN A 140 -10.64 0.56 9.28
C ASN A 140 -10.01 -0.01 10.54
N ILE A 141 -10.57 0.33 11.71
CA ILE A 141 -10.03 -0.08 13.01
C ILE A 141 -10.83 -1.22 13.58
N ASN A 142 -10.14 -2.30 13.92
CA ASN A 142 -10.72 -3.50 14.49
C ASN A 142 -9.86 -3.98 15.67
N SER A 143 -10.47 -4.74 16.58
CA SER A 143 -9.78 -5.27 17.76
C SER A 143 -10.12 -6.75 17.96
N GLN A 144 -9.15 -7.52 18.46
CA GLN A 144 -9.30 -8.94 18.77
C GLN A 144 -8.56 -9.28 20.06
N THR A 145 -9.06 -10.28 20.79
CA THR A 145 -8.37 -10.89 21.92
C THR A 145 -8.09 -12.36 21.60
N GLN A 146 -6.86 -12.81 21.83
CA GLN A 146 -6.44 -14.20 21.67
C GLN A 146 -5.85 -14.71 22.98
N TYR A 147 -6.13 -15.97 23.28
CA TYR A 147 -5.71 -16.63 24.50
C TYR A 147 -4.81 -17.81 24.18
N TYR A 148 -4.06 -18.29 25.17
CA TYR A 148 -3.10 -19.38 25.04
C TYR A 148 -1.97 -19.07 24.05
N THR A 149 -1.58 -17.81 23.97
CA THR A 149 -0.56 -17.33 23.04
C THR A 149 0.84 -17.49 23.64
N THR A 150 1.27 -18.72 23.89
CA THR A 150 2.59 -18.96 24.49
C THR A 150 3.71 -18.50 23.56
N LEU A 151 4.75 -17.88 24.11
CA LEU A 151 5.90 -17.43 23.34
C LEU A 151 6.68 -18.63 22.79
N ALA A 152 6.92 -18.65 21.47
CA ALA A 152 7.75 -19.68 20.84
C ALA A 152 9.25 -19.52 21.14
N ILE A 153 9.64 -18.36 21.68
CA ILE A 153 11.03 -18.02 22.01
C ILE A 153 11.27 -18.22 23.51
N ASN A 154 12.45 -18.70 23.87
CA ASN A 154 12.90 -18.74 25.24
C ASN A 154 13.66 -17.44 25.58
N PRO A 155 13.12 -16.57 26.46
CA PRO A 155 13.81 -15.35 26.86
C PRO A 155 15.07 -15.65 27.69
N SER A 156 16.03 -14.74 27.67
CA SER A 156 17.21 -14.82 28.53
C SER A 156 16.86 -14.39 29.96
N VAL A 157 17.37 -15.08 30.96
CA VAL A 157 17.07 -14.75 32.37
C VAL A 157 18.25 -14.00 32.96
N LEU A 158 18.01 -12.77 33.46
CA LEU A 158 18.98 -12.04 34.28
C LEU A 158 18.43 -11.86 35.69
N THR A 159 19.32 -11.95 36.68
CA THR A 159 18.96 -11.66 38.07
C THR A 159 19.37 -10.23 38.39
N ILE A 160 18.38 -9.37 38.60
CA ILE A 160 18.58 -7.95 38.93
C ILE A 160 17.97 -7.70 40.29
N SER A 161 18.78 -7.15 41.21
CA SER A 161 18.36 -6.87 42.59
C SER A 161 17.72 -8.08 43.30
N GLY A 162 18.23 -9.28 43.03
CA GLY A 162 17.73 -10.54 43.61
C GLY A 162 16.43 -11.07 43.00
N LYS A 163 15.88 -10.43 41.96
CA LYS A 163 14.70 -10.89 41.22
C LYS A 163 15.11 -11.38 39.83
N GLN A 164 14.62 -12.55 39.43
CA GLN A 164 14.76 -13.04 38.07
C GLN A 164 13.86 -12.22 37.14
N THR A 165 14.45 -11.71 36.06
CA THR A 165 13.78 -10.94 35.01
C THR A 165 14.05 -11.61 33.68
N ASN A 166 13.00 -11.84 32.90
CA ASN A 166 13.10 -12.40 31.57
C ASN A 166 13.34 -11.29 30.55
N ILE A 167 14.26 -11.49 29.63
CA ILE A 167 14.74 -10.45 28.71
C ILE A 167 14.68 -10.92 27.27
N LEU A 168 14.14 -10.05 26.43
CA LEU A 168 14.20 -10.15 24.98
C LEU A 168 15.22 -9.14 24.44
N TYR A 169 16.22 -9.67 23.74
CA TYR A 169 17.19 -8.88 23.01
C TYR A 169 16.73 -8.66 21.56
N PRO A 170 17.34 -7.70 20.83
CA PRO A 170 16.98 -7.40 19.45
C PRO A 170 16.96 -8.61 18.51
N TYR A 171 17.83 -9.61 18.72
CA TYR A 171 17.87 -10.83 17.90
C TYR A 171 16.68 -11.79 18.14
N HIS A 172 15.96 -11.66 19.25
CA HIS A 172 14.73 -12.42 19.51
C HIS A 172 13.51 -11.79 18.79
N LEU A 173 13.49 -10.47 18.61
CA LEU A 173 12.30 -9.72 18.20
C LEU A 173 11.73 -10.12 16.81
N PRO A 174 12.54 -10.38 15.77
CA PRO A 174 12.02 -10.82 14.47
C PRO A 174 11.24 -12.14 14.54
N HIS A 175 11.61 -13.02 15.47
CA HIS A 175 10.98 -14.32 15.65
C HIS A 175 9.74 -14.25 16.55
N PHE A 176 9.45 -13.08 17.15
CA PHE A 176 8.38 -12.94 18.13
C PHE A 176 7.03 -13.34 17.57
N LEU A 177 6.72 -12.92 16.34
CA LEU A 177 5.47 -13.22 15.64
C LEU A 177 5.45 -14.58 14.92
N ASN A 178 6.55 -15.33 14.93
CA ASN A 178 6.68 -16.56 14.17
C ASN A 178 6.08 -17.76 14.94
N ASN A 179 4.82 -17.63 15.37
CA ASN A 179 4.05 -18.73 15.93
C ASN A 179 2.91 -19.09 14.97
N ALA A 180 2.83 -20.37 14.59
CA ALA A 180 1.87 -20.87 13.61
C ALA A 180 0.40 -20.71 14.05
N GLU A 181 0.16 -20.49 15.35
CA GLU A 181 -1.18 -20.37 15.93
C GLU A 181 -1.72 -18.93 15.96
N TRP A 182 -0.87 -17.92 15.73
CA TRP A 182 -1.28 -16.51 15.83
C TRP A 182 -1.90 -16.05 14.51
N SER A 183 -3.21 -15.82 14.51
CA SER A 183 -3.95 -15.34 13.35
C SER A 183 -4.29 -13.86 13.52
N PHE A 184 -3.60 -12.96 12.84
CA PHE A 184 -3.77 -11.50 13.04
C PHE A 184 -4.98 -10.90 12.30
N GLY A 185 -6.10 -11.62 12.22
CA GLY A 185 -7.37 -11.09 11.72
C GLY A 185 -7.36 -10.57 10.27
N GLY A 186 -6.36 -10.93 9.46
CA GLY A 186 -6.32 -10.59 8.04
C GLY A 186 -7.46 -11.29 7.31
N SER A 187 -8.51 -10.53 6.97
CA SER A 187 -9.56 -11.03 6.09
C SER A 187 -8.92 -11.38 4.76
N SER A 188 -9.02 -12.64 4.33
CA SER A 188 -8.54 -13.15 3.03
C SER A 188 -9.17 -12.46 1.80
N VAL A 189 -10.03 -11.48 2.03
CA VAL A 189 -10.86 -10.76 1.06
C VAL A 189 -10.43 -9.29 0.91
N SER A 190 -9.63 -8.74 1.83
CA SER A 190 -9.26 -7.32 1.79
C SER A 190 -7.92 -7.08 1.11
N THR A 191 -7.88 -6.17 0.14
CA THR A 191 -6.66 -5.70 -0.55
C THR A 191 -5.92 -4.60 0.21
N SER A 192 -6.50 -4.08 1.31
CA SER A 192 -5.90 -3.01 2.12
C SER A 192 -4.72 -3.52 2.95
N PRO A 193 -3.56 -2.83 2.95
CA PRO A 193 -2.42 -3.22 3.78
C PRO A 193 -2.79 -3.26 5.28
N PRO A 194 -2.48 -4.36 5.99
CA PRO A 194 -2.75 -4.47 7.42
C PRO A 194 -1.68 -3.76 8.26
N ILE A 195 -2.10 -3.09 9.32
CA ILE A 195 -1.25 -2.51 10.37
C ILE A 195 -1.64 -3.16 11.69
N ASN A 196 -0.73 -3.89 12.33
CA ASN A 196 -1.03 -4.71 13.50
C ASN A 196 -0.37 -4.14 14.76
N PHE A 197 -1.18 -3.87 15.77
CA PHE A 197 -0.73 -3.53 17.12
C PHE A 197 -1.01 -4.70 18.05
N VAL A 198 0.00 -5.11 18.80
CA VAL A 198 -0.09 -6.25 19.73
C VAL A 198 0.22 -5.78 21.13
N LEU A 199 -0.71 -6.03 22.05
CA LEU A 199 -0.46 -6.00 23.48
C LEU A 199 -0.25 -7.43 23.96
N TYR A 200 1.00 -7.78 24.30
CA TYR A 200 1.34 -9.11 24.76
C TYR A 200 1.41 -9.16 26.29
N VAL A 201 0.69 -10.11 26.87
CA VAL A 201 0.73 -10.42 28.30
C VAL A 201 1.42 -11.79 28.47
N PRO A 202 2.62 -11.83 29.09
CA PRO A 202 3.37 -13.06 29.33
C PRO A 202 2.73 -13.94 30.40
N THR A 203 3.20 -15.19 30.50
CA THR A 203 2.83 -16.10 31.60
C THR A 203 3.39 -15.63 32.94
N GLU A 204 2.82 -16.11 34.05
CA GLU A 204 3.32 -15.78 35.41
C GLU A 204 4.81 -16.15 35.58
N SER A 205 5.24 -17.30 35.05
CA SER A 205 6.64 -17.74 35.07
C SER A 205 7.59 -16.86 34.27
N GLN A 206 7.09 -16.16 33.24
CA GLN A 206 7.87 -15.29 32.38
C GLN A 206 7.79 -13.81 32.81
N THR A 207 6.95 -13.49 33.80
CA THR A 207 6.76 -12.12 34.28
C THR A 207 7.79 -11.79 35.37
N PRO A 208 8.54 -10.66 35.29
CA PRO A 208 8.47 -9.64 34.25
C PRO A 208 9.30 -10.00 33.00
N LEU A 209 8.72 -9.73 31.83
CA LEU A 209 9.35 -9.81 30.51
C LEU A 209 9.71 -8.39 30.03
N ARG A 210 11.01 -8.14 29.84
CA ARG A 210 11.55 -6.82 29.47
C ARG A 210 12.31 -6.89 28.15
N ILE A 211 12.28 -5.80 27.39
CA ILE A 211 13.07 -5.67 26.16
C ILE A 211 14.33 -4.87 26.46
N ALA A 212 15.47 -5.41 26.04
CA ALA A 212 16.76 -4.73 26.06
C ALA A 212 17.07 -4.12 24.68
N ASP A 213 17.76 -2.98 24.68
CA ASP A 213 18.28 -2.34 23.46
C ASP A 213 19.57 -3.02 22.96
N GLU A 214 20.18 -2.46 21.91
CA GLU A 214 21.45 -2.96 21.36
C GLU A 214 22.63 -2.84 22.35
N ASN A 215 22.53 -1.93 23.32
CA ASN A 215 23.53 -1.71 24.37
C ASN A 215 23.30 -2.60 25.60
N GLY A 216 22.20 -3.36 25.63
CA GLY A 216 21.79 -4.19 26.76
C GLY A 216 21.05 -3.44 27.87
N GLU A 217 20.67 -2.18 27.66
CA GLU A 217 19.85 -1.39 28.58
C GLU A 217 18.36 -1.64 28.38
N PHE A 218 17.56 -1.49 29.44
CA PHE A 218 16.12 -1.68 29.33
C PHE A 218 15.44 -0.54 28.59
N THR A 219 14.58 -0.91 27.65
CA THR A 219 13.71 0.04 26.98
C THR A 219 12.67 0.62 27.95
N ASN A 220 12.46 1.93 27.90
CA ASN A 220 11.50 2.62 28.77
C ASN A 220 10.04 2.23 28.50
N THR A 221 9.70 1.99 27.23
CA THR A 221 8.33 1.68 26.78
C THR A 221 8.01 0.19 26.75
N ASN A 222 9.02 -0.68 26.92
CA ASN A 222 8.88 -2.13 26.79
C ASN A 222 8.18 -2.56 25.48
N ALA A 223 8.53 -1.90 24.38
CA ALA A 223 7.88 -2.05 23.09
C ALA A 223 8.87 -2.01 21.93
N PHE A 224 8.50 -2.63 20.83
CA PHE A 224 9.28 -2.62 19.59
C PHE A 224 8.37 -2.51 18.38
N SER A 225 8.94 -2.05 17.25
CA SER A 225 8.20 -1.87 16.00
C SER A 225 8.74 -2.82 14.94
N ILE A 226 7.85 -3.39 14.14
CA ILE A 226 8.21 -4.23 13.01
C ILE A 226 7.93 -3.44 11.74
N PRO A 227 8.96 -3.11 10.94
CA PRO A 227 8.79 -2.31 9.73
C PRO A 227 7.68 -2.85 8.83
N GLN A 228 6.82 -1.97 8.35
CA GLN A 228 5.71 -2.28 7.42
C GLN A 228 4.62 -3.21 7.97
N TRP A 229 4.74 -3.68 9.22
CA TRP A 229 3.77 -4.57 9.84
C TRP A 229 3.02 -3.89 10.97
N GLY A 230 3.72 -3.18 11.86
CA GLY A 230 3.09 -2.61 13.05
C GLY A 230 4.01 -2.56 14.27
N GLY A 231 3.44 -2.80 15.45
CA GLY A 231 4.18 -2.71 16.70
C GLY A 231 3.66 -3.62 17.81
N VAL A 232 4.55 -3.95 18.73
CA VAL A 232 4.30 -4.86 19.84
C VAL A 232 4.68 -4.17 21.14
N VAL A 233 3.80 -4.22 22.13
CA VAL A 233 4.00 -3.73 23.49
C VAL A 233 3.85 -4.90 24.44
N ILE A 234 4.81 -5.08 25.35
CA ILE A 234 4.75 -6.12 26.37
C ILE A 234 4.23 -5.51 27.67
N HIS A 235 3.05 -5.92 28.09
CA HIS A 235 2.44 -5.50 29.34
C HIS A 235 2.69 -6.56 30.42
N ASN A 236 3.30 -6.15 31.52
CA ASN A 236 3.58 -7.02 32.66
C ASN A 236 2.56 -6.72 33.76
N PRO A 237 1.49 -7.52 33.92
CA PRO A 237 0.51 -7.30 34.97
C PRO A 237 1.13 -7.55 36.34
N ASP A 238 0.74 -6.75 37.34
CA ASP A 238 1.06 -7.06 38.72
C ASP A 238 0.08 -8.14 39.21
N HIS A 239 0.58 -9.36 39.43
CA HIS A 239 -0.23 -10.48 39.93
C HIS A 239 -0.76 -10.25 41.36
N LYS A 240 -0.35 -9.16 42.02
CA LYS A 240 -0.87 -8.73 43.33
C LYS A 240 -1.80 -7.52 43.24
N ASP A 241 -2.19 -7.10 42.03
CA ASP A 241 -3.11 -5.99 41.83
C ASP A 241 -4.44 -6.26 42.56
N ALA A 242 -4.85 -5.31 43.41
CA ALA A 242 -6.06 -5.40 44.21
C ALA A 242 -7.35 -5.48 43.36
N ARG A 243 -7.28 -5.10 42.08
CA ARG A 243 -8.39 -5.19 41.12
C ARG A 243 -8.59 -6.59 40.56
N ILE A 244 -7.69 -7.52 40.85
CA ILE A 244 -7.82 -8.91 40.40
C ILE A 244 -9.00 -9.56 41.11
N VAL A 245 -10.00 -9.97 40.32
CA VAL A 245 -11.19 -10.65 40.82
C VAL A 245 -11.02 -12.16 40.63
N LYS A 246 -11.14 -12.92 41.72
CA LYS A 246 -11.21 -14.39 41.66
C LYS A 246 -12.58 -14.83 41.18
N ARG A 247 -12.64 -15.51 40.04
CA ARG A 247 -13.86 -16.14 39.54
C ARG A 247 -14.19 -17.42 40.33
N SER A 248 -15.45 -17.83 40.27
CA SER A 248 -15.96 -19.05 40.90
C SER A 248 -15.29 -20.33 40.41
N ASN A 249 -14.71 -20.31 39.20
CA ASN A 249 -13.95 -21.42 38.62
C ASN A 249 -12.46 -21.44 39.06
N GLY A 250 -12.04 -20.53 39.93
CA GLY A 250 -10.66 -20.42 40.43
C GLY A 250 -9.72 -19.55 39.59
N ALA A 251 -10.14 -19.07 38.41
CA ALA A 251 -9.31 -18.21 37.57
C ALA A 251 -9.32 -16.75 38.07
N ASN A 252 -8.16 -16.12 38.10
CA ASN A 252 -8.04 -14.69 38.36
C ASN A 252 -8.38 -13.91 37.09
N THR A 253 -9.12 -12.81 37.20
CA THR A 253 -9.41 -11.91 36.07
C THR A 253 -8.90 -10.51 36.38
N LEU A 254 -8.21 -9.91 35.42
CA LEU A 254 -7.81 -8.51 35.45
C LEU A 254 -8.43 -7.79 34.26
N GLN A 255 -9.22 -6.76 34.55
CA GLN A 255 -9.77 -5.87 33.52
C GLN A 255 -8.95 -4.60 33.48
N LEU A 256 -8.23 -4.38 32.38
CA LEU A 256 -7.46 -3.17 32.14
C LEU A 256 -8.40 -2.01 31.84
N SER A 257 -8.33 -0.98 32.68
CA SER A 257 -9.05 0.28 32.46
C SER A 257 -8.38 1.10 31.37
N VAL A 258 -9.07 2.14 30.91
CA VAL A 258 -8.53 3.07 29.89
C VAL A 258 -7.22 3.71 30.35
N GLN A 259 -7.11 4.04 31.64
CA GLN A 259 -5.90 4.63 32.24
C GLN A 259 -4.74 3.63 32.27
N ASP A 260 -5.00 2.34 32.52
CA ASP A 260 -3.94 1.31 32.49
C ASP A 260 -3.39 1.11 31.08
N LEU A 261 -4.22 1.38 30.06
CA LEU A 261 -3.85 1.26 28.65
C LEU A 261 -3.12 2.49 28.13
N GLU A 262 -3.15 3.64 28.82
CA GLU A 262 -2.52 4.90 28.39
C GLU A 262 -1.07 4.72 27.86
N PRO A 263 -0.15 4.02 28.55
CA PRO A 263 1.23 3.89 28.10
C PRO A 263 1.35 3.06 26.82
N SER A 264 0.54 1.99 26.71
CA SER A 264 0.48 1.12 25.53
C SER A 264 -0.12 1.87 24.34
N MET A 265 -1.21 2.61 24.56
CA MET A 265 -1.89 3.39 23.52
C MET A 265 -1.04 4.55 23.02
N SER A 266 -0.31 5.23 23.91
CA SER A 266 0.64 6.28 23.54
C SER A 266 1.76 5.73 22.64
N THR A 267 2.24 4.52 22.96
CA THR A 267 3.25 3.83 22.15
C THR A 267 2.68 3.43 20.79
N PHE A 268 1.47 2.85 20.75
CA PHE A 268 0.81 2.50 19.49
C PHE A 268 0.53 3.72 18.61
N LEU A 269 0.12 4.85 19.20
CA LEU A 269 -0.07 6.10 18.47
C LEU A 269 1.24 6.60 17.85
N ALA A 270 2.35 6.58 18.61
CA ALA A 270 3.66 6.96 18.10
C ALA A 270 4.12 6.06 16.95
N GLN A 271 3.89 4.74 17.07
CA GLN A 271 4.19 3.77 16.02
C GLN A 271 3.31 3.97 14.78
N LEU A 272 2.01 4.18 14.95
CA LEU A 272 1.06 4.47 13.87
C LEU A 272 1.45 5.74 13.10
N ARG A 273 1.79 6.81 13.83
CA ARG A 273 2.33 8.06 13.26
C ARG A 273 3.55 7.76 12.37
N GLY A 274 4.50 6.98 12.88
CA GLY A 274 5.70 6.58 12.13
C GLY A 274 5.39 5.78 10.87
N LEU A 275 4.47 4.81 10.95
CA LEU A 275 4.06 3.94 9.85
C LEU A 275 3.34 4.71 8.73
N LEU A 276 2.50 5.67 9.10
CA LEU A 276 1.83 6.60 8.17
C LEU A 276 2.79 7.69 7.64
N GLY A 277 4.04 7.72 8.11
CA GLY A 277 5.05 8.66 7.64
C GLY A 277 4.95 10.07 8.21
N VAL A 278 4.20 10.26 9.30
CA VAL A 278 4.24 11.48 10.10
C VAL A 278 5.65 11.63 10.66
N LYS A 279 6.31 12.72 10.28
CA LYS A 279 7.59 13.10 10.86
C LYS A 279 7.40 14.40 11.60
N GLU A 280 8.01 14.46 12.77
CA GLU A 280 8.07 15.68 13.55
C GLU A 280 8.68 16.80 12.70
N VAL A 281 7.98 17.94 12.64
CA VAL A 281 8.40 19.09 11.87
C VAL A 281 9.17 20.04 12.78
N THR A 282 10.48 19.95 12.72
CA THR A 282 11.37 20.88 13.43
C THR A 282 11.99 21.87 12.43
N LEU A 283 12.11 23.14 12.85
CA LEU A 283 12.91 24.12 12.10
C LEU A 283 14.38 23.84 12.38
N ALA A 284 15.03 23.12 11.46
CA ALA A 284 16.48 23.00 11.48
C ALA A 284 17.12 24.41 11.49
N LYS A 285 17.93 24.68 12.51
CA LYS A 285 18.63 25.96 12.72
C LYS A 285 17.72 27.16 12.99
N ALA A 286 16.57 26.97 13.65
CA ALA A 286 15.66 28.05 14.08
C ALA A 286 16.38 29.20 14.79
N GLU A 287 17.32 28.85 15.68
CA GLU A 287 18.13 29.80 16.45
C GLU A 287 19.07 30.66 15.58
N SER A 288 19.55 30.11 14.45
CA SER A 288 20.34 30.86 13.47
C SER A 288 19.48 31.75 12.57
N LEU A 289 18.21 31.37 12.36
CA LEU A 289 17.27 32.12 11.53
C LEU A 289 16.70 33.32 12.29
N LEU A 290 16.50 33.18 13.60
CA LEU A 290 15.98 34.21 14.50
C LEU A 290 16.80 34.24 15.81
N PRO A 291 18.00 34.85 15.77
CA PRO A 291 18.84 34.98 16.97
C PRO A 291 18.10 35.79 18.04
N GLY A 292 18.11 35.27 19.28
CA GLY A 292 17.43 35.88 20.44
C GLY A 292 16.04 35.33 20.74
N PHE A 293 15.51 34.41 19.92
CA PHE A 293 14.24 33.72 20.18
C PHE A 293 14.48 32.24 20.53
N THR A 294 13.83 31.77 21.60
CA THR A 294 13.78 30.34 21.95
C THR A 294 12.50 29.74 21.39
N PHE A 295 12.63 28.74 20.51
CA PHE A 295 11.49 28.03 19.96
C PHE A 295 11.13 26.85 20.85
N ARG A 296 9.89 26.79 21.32
CA ARG A 296 9.32 25.60 21.95
C ARG A 296 8.31 25.00 20.97
N TYR A 297 8.56 23.78 20.55
CA TYR A 297 7.58 23.01 19.81
C TYR A 297 6.67 22.38 20.85
N ASP A 298 5.40 22.77 20.81
CA ASP A 298 4.40 22.10 21.63
C ASP A 298 3.90 20.88 20.86
N GLY A 299 3.73 19.77 21.57
CA GLY A 299 3.04 18.62 21.01
C GLY A 299 1.56 18.93 20.81
N SER A 300 0.85 18.09 20.07
CA SER A 300 -0.61 18.04 20.22
C SER A 300 -1.00 16.82 21.07
N PRO A 301 -0.99 16.95 22.41
CA PRO A 301 -1.31 15.83 23.30
C PRO A 301 -2.78 15.37 23.17
N ARG A 302 -3.68 16.26 22.70
CA ARG A 302 -5.09 15.93 22.50
C ARG A 302 -5.38 15.39 21.10
N ASP A 303 -4.85 16.04 20.07
CA ASP A 303 -5.21 15.68 18.68
C ASP A 303 -4.29 14.61 18.10
N GLY A 304 -3.16 14.33 18.76
CA GLY A 304 -2.19 13.33 18.31
C GLY A 304 -1.44 13.71 17.02
N ILE A 305 -1.68 14.89 16.44
CA ILE A 305 -0.95 15.44 15.28
C ILE A 305 -1.02 16.97 15.29
N THR A 306 0.07 17.64 14.91
CA THR A 306 0.11 19.10 14.77
C THR A 306 -0.36 19.54 13.38
N LYS A 307 -0.82 20.80 13.25
CA LYS A 307 -1.24 21.36 11.95
C LYS A 307 -0.11 21.35 10.90
N TRP A 308 1.14 21.56 11.33
CA TRP A 308 2.30 21.54 10.43
C TRP A 308 2.64 20.13 9.98
N GLU A 309 2.51 19.13 10.87
CA GLU A 309 2.66 17.73 10.51
C GLU A 309 1.59 17.29 9.50
N LEU A 310 0.34 17.69 9.72
CA LEU A 310 -0.78 17.38 8.82
C LEU A 310 -0.60 18.05 7.45
N ASP A 311 -0.22 19.33 7.41
CA ASP A 311 0.05 20.06 6.16
C ASP A 311 1.22 19.41 5.39
N ARG A 312 2.31 19.07 6.09
CA ARG A 312 3.44 18.34 5.50
C ARG A 312 3.03 16.99 4.95
N LEU A 313 2.25 16.22 5.71
CA LEU A 313 1.77 14.89 5.32
C LEU A 313 0.85 14.97 4.09
N THR A 314 -0.02 15.98 4.04
CA THR A 314 -0.90 16.26 2.89
C THR A 314 -0.10 16.49 1.61
N ARG A 315 0.92 17.35 1.68
CA ARG A 315 1.80 17.64 0.53
C ARG A 315 2.58 16.42 0.07
N LEU A 316 3.13 15.66 1.03
CA LEU A 316 3.88 14.45 0.73
C LEU A 316 3.00 13.40 0.06
N THR A 317 1.80 13.19 0.60
CA THR A 317 0.81 12.27 0.03
C THR A 317 0.40 12.69 -1.37
N THR A 318 0.11 13.98 -1.58
CA THR A 318 -0.23 14.53 -2.90
C THR A 318 0.88 14.25 -3.91
N LEU A 319 2.12 14.58 -3.56
CA LEU A 319 3.30 14.32 -4.40
C LEU A 319 3.49 12.83 -4.69
N GLN A 320 3.39 11.99 -3.68
CA GLN A 320 3.59 10.56 -3.81
C GLN A 320 2.50 9.93 -4.70
N ASN A 321 1.23 10.30 -4.52
CA ASN A 321 0.12 9.90 -5.37
C ASN A 321 0.37 10.27 -6.83
N THR A 322 0.74 11.52 -7.09
CA THR A 322 0.98 12.00 -8.45
C THR A 322 2.15 11.25 -9.11
N VAL A 323 3.27 11.09 -8.39
CA VAL A 323 4.44 10.36 -8.90
C VAL A 323 4.10 8.90 -9.16
N SER A 324 3.39 8.24 -8.25
CA SER A 324 2.93 6.87 -8.40
C SER A 324 1.96 6.74 -9.59
N ALA A 325 1.01 7.65 -9.75
CA ALA A 325 0.05 7.63 -10.87
C ALA A 325 0.77 7.72 -12.21
N VAL A 326 1.69 8.68 -12.36
CA VAL A 326 2.50 8.85 -13.58
C VAL A 326 3.37 7.61 -13.85
N SER A 327 3.97 7.04 -12.80
CA SER A 327 4.76 5.81 -12.92
C SER A 327 3.88 4.63 -13.38
N THR A 328 2.69 4.46 -12.80
CA THR A 328 1.74 3.40 -13.15
C THR A 328 1.25 3.54 -14.58
N LEU A 329 0.89 4.75 -15.03
CA LEU A 329 0.52 5.02 -16.43
C LEU A 329 1.66 4.70 -17.39
N ASN A 330 2.90 5.06 -17.04
CA ASN A 330 4.06 4.75 -17.87
C ASN A 330 4.32 3.24 -17.95
N SER A 331 4.16 2.51 -16.83
CA SER A 331 4.21 1.05 -16.80
C SER A 331 3.10 0.40 -17.64
N LEU A 332 1.89 0.95 -17.60
CA LEU A 332 0.77 0.51 -18.44
C LEU A 332 1.10 0.65 -19.93
N VAL A 333 1.61 1.81 -20.35
CA VAL A 333 2.04 2.07 -21.73
C VAL A 333 3.12 1.07 -22.17
N ASN A 334 4.16 0.88 -21.35
CA ASN A 334 5.23 -0.06 -21.66
C ASN A 334 4.72 -1.51 -21.80
N MET A 335 3.78 -1.91 -20.94
CA MET A 335 3.14 -3.24 -21.00
C MET A 335 2.36 -3.42 -22.30
N ILE A 336 1.56 -2.42 -22.67
CA ILE A 336 0.75 -2.42 -23.90
C ILE A 336 1.60 -2.39 -25.17
N GLU A 337 2.74 -1.73 -25.15
CA GLU A 337 3.71 -1.78 -26.26
C GLU A 337 4.43 -3.11 -26.35
N SER A 338 4.77 -3.73 -25.21
CA SER A 338 5.43 -5.04 -25.18
C SER A 338 4.52 -6.20 -25.62
N LEU A 339 3.21 -6.03 -25.48
CA LEU A 339 2.19 -7.02 -25.82
C LEU A 339 1.31 -6.49 -26.96
N GLU A 340 1.84 -6.51 -28.19
CA GLU A 340 1.24 -5.88 -29.38
C GLU A 340 -0.24 -6.24 -29.63
N ASN A 341 -0.63 -7.47 -29.27
CA ASN A 341 -1.96 -8.02 -29.50
C ASN A 341 -2.85 -8.06 -28.25
N MET A 342 -2.51 -7.32 -27.20
CA MET A 342 -3.36 -7.20 -26.01
C MET A 342 -4.61 -6.36 -26.32
N VAL A 343 -5.78 -6.84 -25.89
CA VAL A 343 -7.06 -6.11 -25.99
C VAL A 343 -7.00 -4.93 -25.02
N VAL A 344 -7.23 -3.72 -25.52
CA VAL A 344 -7.43 -2.53 -24.68
C VAL A 344 -8.84 -2.02 -24.93
N LEU A 345 -9.70 -2.11 -23.91
CA LEU A 345 -11.09 -1.71 -23.97
C LEU A 345 -11.23 -0.19 -23.74
N ASP A 346 -12.34 0.38 -24.22
CA ASP A 346 -12.58 1.84 -24.15
C ASP A 346 -12.59 2.37 -22.71
N HIS A 347 -13.10 1.60 -21.75
CA HIS A 347 -13.13 2.02 -20.36
C HIS A 347 -11.73 2.19 -19.76
N ILE A 348 -10.73 1.42 -20.23
CA ILE A 348 -9.33 1.59 -19.82
C ILE A 348 -8.78 2.92 -20.35
N ARG A 349 -9.11 3.27 -21.60
CA ARG A 349 -8.77 4.59 -22.16
C ARG A 349 -9.39 5.71 -21.33
N ASP A 350 -10.66 5.56 -20.97
CA ASP A 350 -11.37 6.58 -20.20
C ASP A 350 -10.77 6.75 -18.80
N GLU A 351 -10.37 5.66 -18.13
CA GLU A 351 -9.64 5.72 -16.85
C GLU A 351 -8.25 6.37 -16.98
N VAL A 352 -7.52 6.10 -18.07
CA VAL A 352 -6.25 6.78 -18.37
C VAL A 352 -6.47 8.28 -18.57
N ALA A 353 -7.52 8.68 -19.30
CA ALA A 353 -7.86 10.08 -19.52
C ALA A 353 -8.25 10.79 -18.21
N VAL A 354 -9.06 10.14 -17.36
CA VAL A 354 -9.40 10.63 -16.01
C VAL A 354 -8.14 10.81 -15.17
N SER A 355 -7.22 9.84 -15.21
CA SER A 355 -5.96 9.93 -14.47
C SER A 355 -5.10 11.10 -14.95
N LEU A 356 -4.98 11.33 -16.26
CA LEU A 356 -4.19 12.42 -16.82
C LEU A 356 -4.76 13.79 -16.45
N GLY A 357 -6.06 13.99 -16.67
CA GLY A 357 -6.73 15.25 -16.30
C GLY A 357 -6.68 15.53 -14.80
N ALA A 358 -6.72 14.49 -13.96
CA ALA A 358 -6.54 14.64 -12.51
C ALA A 358 -5.10 15.05 -12.15
N VAL A 359 -4.08 14.52 -12.84
CA VAL A 359 -2.69 14.97 -12.65
C VAL A 359 -2.50 16.42 -13.07
N GLU A 360 -3.07 16.84 -14.21
CA GLU A 360 -3.04 18.25 -14.63
C GLU A 360 -3.66 19.17 -13.58
N ARG A 361 -4.81 18.77 -13.01
CA ARG A 361 -5.48 19.53 -11.96
C ARG A 361 -4.62 19.71 -10.70
N VAL A 362 -3.78 18.73 -10.35
CA VAL A 362 -2.81 18.86 -9.25
C VAL A 362 -1.79 19.96 -9.52
N TYR A 363 -1.38 20.16 -10.78
CA TYR A 363 -0.42 21.20 -11.14
C TYR A 363 -1.06 22.59 -11.26
N GLU A 364 -2.34 22.66 -11.60
CA GLU A 364 -3.07 23.93 -11.75
C GLU A 364 -3.56 24.51 -10.43
N THR A 365 -3.95 23.66 -9.47
CA THR A 365 -4.50 24.12 -8.20
C THR A 365 -3.40 24.57 -7.22
N LEU A 366 -3.72 25.61 -6.46
CA LEU A 366 -2.86 26.12 -5.38
C LEU A 366 -3.35 25.67 -4.00
N ASP A 367 -4.56 25.11 -3.92
CA ASP A 367 -5.17 24.62 -2.68
C ASP A 367 -4.67 23.19 -2.39
N ALA A 368 -4.18 22.97 -1.16
CA ALA A 368 -3.66 21.69 -0.73
C ALA A 368 -4.74 20.61 -0.65
N ASP A 369 -5.97 20.98 -0.26
CA ASP A 369 -7.08 20.02 -0.14
C ASP A 369 -7.59 19.60 -1.53
N GLU A 370 -7.71 20.55 -2.47
CA GLU A 370 -8.07 20.24 -3.87
C GLU A 370 -6.96 19.43 -4.55
N ALA A 371 -5.69 19.78 -4.35
CA ALA A 371 -4.55 19.04 -4.89
C ALA A 371 -4.54 17.60 -4.37
N LEU A 372 -4.78 17.40 -3.07
CA LEU A 372 -4.87 16.08 -2.47
C LEU A 372 -6.01 15.27 -3.11
N ALA A 373 -7.21 15.84 -3.24
CA ALA A 373 -8.35 15.17 -3.83
C ALA A 373 -8.09 14.76 -5.29
N ALA A 374 -7.55 15.67 -6.11
CA ALA A 374 -7.16 15.38 -7.49
C ALA A 374 -6.08 14.29 -7.55
N SER A 375 -5.08 14.32 -6.65
CA SER A 375 -4.03 13.30 -6.61
C SER A 375 -4.58 11.90 -6.31
N LYS A 376 -5.60 11.78 -5.45
CA LYS A 376 -6.28 10.52 -5.14
C LYS A 376 -7.04 9.97 -6.34
N VAL A 377 -7.72 10.84 -7.09
CA VAL A 377 -8.41 10.46 -8.33
C VAL A 377 -7.39 9.97 -9.36
N ALA A 378 -6.26 10.67 -9.50
CA ALA A 378 -5.19 10.28 -10.41
C ALA A 378 -4.64 8.87 -10.13
N ILE A 379 -4.19 8.60 -8.90
CA ILE A 379 -3.65 7.28 -8.57
C ILE A 379 -4.71 6.18 -8.68
N GLY A 380 -5.93 6.44 -8.20
CA GLY A 380 -7.01 5.45 -8.27
C GLY A 380 -7.41 5.09 -9.70
N ALA A 381 -7.49 6.06 -10.60
CA ALA A 381 -7.79 5.81 -12.01
C ALA A 381 -6.64 5.08 -12.73
N ALA A 382 -5.39 5.47 -12.47
CA ALA A 382 -4.22 4.78 -13.02
C ALA A 382 -4.16 3.30 -12.56
N GLU A 383 -4.41 3.02 -11.27
CA GLU A 383 -4.41 1.66 -10.75
C GLU A 383 -5.59 0.84 -11.28
N ARG A 384 -6.80 1.41 -11.38
CA ARG A 384 -7.95 0.72 -12.01
C ARG A 384 -7.66 0.35 -13.46
N ALA A 385 -7.04 1.25 -14.23
CA ALA A 385 -6.66 0.97 -15.61
C ALA A 385 -5.59 -0.13 -15.71
N PHE A 386 -4.59 -0.12 -14.82
CA PHE A 386 -3.47 -1.06 -14.86
C PHE A 386 -3.84 -2.46 -14.35
N PHE A 387 -4.65 -2.56 -13.30
CA PHE A 387 -5.07 -3.82 -12.68
C PHE A 387 -6.44 -4.31 -13.17
N ASP A 388 -6.95 -3.76 -14.27
CA ASP A 388 -8.23 -4.19 -14.84
C ASP A 388 -8.19 -5.70 -15.18
N PRO A 389 -9.22 -6.49 -14.82
CA PRO A 389 -9.22 -7.93 -15.08
C PRO A 389 -9.04 -8.31 -16.56
N THR A 390 -9.46 -7.44 -17.49
CA THR A 390 -9.34 -7.66 -18.93
C THR A 390 -7.91 -7.45 -19.46
N MET A 391 -7.03 -6.85 -18.66
CA MET A 391 -5.62 -6.67 -18.95
C MET A 391 -4.77 -7.88 -18.55
N VAL A 392 -5.36 -8.89 -17.89
CA VAL A 392 -4.67 -10.13 -17.49
C VAL A 392 -4.57 -11.10 -18.67
N SER A 393 -3.36 -11.56 -18.95
CA SER A 393 -2.94 -12.34 -20.13
C SER A 393 -3.62 -13.70 -20.35
N LEU A 394 -4.51 -14.16 -19.46
CA LEU A 394 -5.13 -15.49 -19.50
C LEU A 394 -6.12 -15.70 -20.65
N LEU A 395 -6.46 -14.65 -21.41
CA LEU A 395 -7.29 -14.72 -22.63
C LEU A 395 -6.47 -14.65 -23.93
N TYR A 396 -5.13 -14.61 -23.84
CA TYR A 396 -4.29 -14.34 -25.00
C TYR A 396 -3.98 -15.59 -25.82
N PHE A 397 -4.51 -15.65 -27.05
CA PHE A 397 -4.10 -16.61 -28.07
C PHE A 397 -3.02 -15.97 -28.95
N PRO A 398 -1.76 -16.46 -28.92
CA PRO A 398 -0.72 -16.02 -29.85
C PRO A 398 -1.18 -16.19 -31.30
N ASP A 399 -0.70 -15.35 -32.22
CA ASP A 399 -1.13 -15.41 -33.62
C ASP A 399 -0.82 -16.75 -34.30
N GLU A 400 0.25 -17.43 -33.87
CA GLU A 400 0.59 -18.80 -34.28
C GLU A 400 -0.52 -19.81 -33.93
N HIS A 401 -1.16 -19.64 -32.77
CA HIS A 401 -2.27 -20.47 -32.31
C HIS A 401 -3.58 -20.08 -33.00
N LYS A 402 -3.80 -18.80 -33.31
CA LYS A 402 -4.92 -18.38 -34.16
C LYS A 402 -4.82 -19.05 -35.53
N LEU A 403 -3.62 -19.05 -36.13
CA LEU A 403 -3.38 -19.73 -37.40
C LEU A 403 -3.74 -21.22 -37.32
N ALA A 404 -3.30 -21.93 -36.29
CA ALA A 404 -3.62 -23.36 -36.13
C ALA A 404 -5.14 -23.64 -35.94
N VAL A 405 -5.89 -22.75 -35.28
CA VAL A 405 -7.34 -22.90 -35.06
C VAL A 405 -8.14 -22.61 -36.31
N TYR A 406 -7.77 -21.57 -37.07
CA TYR A 406 -8.53 -21.14 -38.23
C TYR A 406 -8.08 -21.81 -39.54
N LEU A 407 -6.83 -22.28 -39.66
CA LEU A 407 -6.33 -22.95 -40.86
C LEU A 407 -7.24 -24.11 -41.31
N PRO A 408 -7.74 -25.01 -40.43
CA PRO A 408 -8.68 -26.07 -40.81
C PRO A 408 -10.04 -25.59 -41.31
N LEU A 409 -10.49 -24.38 -40.94
CA LEU A 409 -11.76 -23.79 -41.40
C LEU A 409 -11.63 -23.30 -42.85
N PHE A 410 -10.45 -22.79 -43.22
CA PHE A 410 -10.21 -22.16 -44.51
C PHE A 410 -9.52 -23.08 -45.52
N LEU A 411 -8.86 -24.16 -45.06
CA LEU A 411 -8.26 -25.19 -45.91
C LEU A 411 -9.26 -25.87 -46.87
N PRO A 412 -10.49 -26.23 -46.45
CA PRO A 412 -11.48 -26.86 -47.32
C PRO A 412 -11.95 -25.90 -48.43
N VAL A 413 -12.13 -24.63 -48.11
CA VAL A 413 -12.54 -23.60 -49.08
C VAL A 413 -11.46 -23.38 -50.14
N GLY A 414 -10.17 -23.38 -49.77
CA GLY A 414 -9.06 -23.33 -50.74
C GLY A 414 -8.80 -24.67 -51.44
N GLY A 415 -9.07 -25.78 -50.74
CA GLY A 415 -8.92 -27.15 -51.22
C GLY A 415 -9.93 -27.50 -52.32
N GLU A 416 -11.18 -27.08 -52.19
CA GLU A 416 -12.19 -27.24 -53.25
C GLU A 416 -11.78 -26.54 -54.57
N PHE A 417 -10.99 -25.46 -54.50
CA PHE A 417 -10.39 -24.83 -55.69
C PHE A 417 -9.18 -25.58 -56.26
N SER A 418 -8.49 -26.42 -55.46
CA SER A 418 -7.37 -27.26 -55.91
C SER A 418 -7.79 -28.67 -56.35
N ILE A 419 -8.93 -29.18 -55.88
CA ILE A 419 -9.40 -30.56 -56.16
C ILE A 419 -9.94 -30.75 -57.60
N SER A 420 -10.00 -29.68 -58.42
CA SER A 420 -10.25 -29.84 -59.87
C SER A 420 -9.04 -30.39 -60.66
N ILE A 421 -7.95 -30.77 -59.98
CA ILE A 421 -6.83 -31.51 -60.58
C ILE A 421 -7.07 -33.01 -60.37
N PRO A 422 -7.38 -33.80 -61.41
CA PRO A 422 -7.16 -35.24 -61.30
C PRO A 422 -5.64 -35.45 -61.19
N LEU A 423 -5.21 -36.09 -60.10
CA LEU A 423 -3.86 -36.65 -59.99
C LEU A 423 -3.67 -37.69 -61.09
N VAL A 424 -2.98 -37.30 -62.17
CA VAL A 424 -2.34 -38.19 -63.14
C VAL A 424 -0.97 -37.62 -63.46
#